data_AF-A0A503WSD2-F1
#
_entry.id   AF-A0A503WSD2-F1
#
_cell.length_a   1.000
_cell.length_b   1.000
_cell.length_c   1.000
_cell.angle_alpha   90.00
_cell.angle_beta   90.00
_cell.angle_gamma   90.00
#
_symmetry.space_group_name_H-M   'P 1'
#
loop_
_entity.id
_entity.type
_entity.pdbx_description
1 polymer ?
#
loop_
_entity_poly.entity_id
_entity_poly.type
_entity_poly.pdbx_seq_one_letter_code
_entity_poly.pdbx_strand_id
1 'polypeptide(L)'
;MNIYARTVAALAVVSATMAIAGQSHATVFAAWQVANVPFGDTLNVRKYPSGTSQKQAAYPNGTVLQMTGRCTGGTNLLDIANQPAWKQQQAVRYRWCEVWHDPAKNGGFVTGWAYGKYIAPY
;
A
#
# COMPACT_ATOMS: atom_id res chain seq x y z
N MET A 1 -27.83 68.13 -20.58
CA MET A 1 -27.04 66.89 -20.74
C MET A 1 -27.72 65.81 -19.92
N ASN A 2 -28.55 64.97 -20.55
CA ASN A 2 -29.30 63.91 -19.87
C ASN A 2 -28.63 62.56 -20.10
N ILE A 3 -28.25 61.95 -18.99
CA ILE A 3 -27.49 60.72 -18.87
C ILE A 3 -28.44 59.53 -19.09
N TYR A 4 -28.74 59.22 -20.35
CA TYR A 4 -29.51 58.04 -20.75
C TYR A 4 -28.64 57.11 -21.59
N ALA A 5 -27.77 56.36 -20.91
CA ALA A 5 -27.11 55.19 -21.50
C ALA A 5 -26.80 54.19 -20.38
N ARG A 6 -27.86 53.71 -19.72
CA ARG A 6 -27.81 52.51 -18.90
C ARG A 6 -28.68 51.47 -19.58
N THR A 7 -28.07 50.51 -20.29
CA THR A 7 -28.69 49.19 -20.49
C THR A 7 -27.71 48.18 -21.07
N VAL A 8 -27.36 47.21 -20.19
CA VAL A 8 -27.36 45.77 -20.43
C VAL A 8 -26.41 45.21 -21.51
N ALA A 9 -25.31 44.61 -21.06
CA ALA A 9 -24.69 43.45 -21.69
C ALA A 9 -24.52 42.39 -20.59
N ALA A 10 -25.54 41.56 -20.38
CA ALA A 10 -25.67 40.21 -20.94
C ALA A 10 -24.82 39.18 -20.17
N LEU A 11 -25.51 38.46 -19.27
CA LEU A 11 -25.01 37.26 -18.62
C LEU A 11 -24.67 36.18 -19.65
N ALA A 12 -23.48 35.59 -19.55
CA ALA A 12 -23.19 34.30 -20.15
C ALA A 12 -22.70 33.36 -19.05
N VAL A 13 -23.62 32.54 -18.54
CA VAL A 13 -23.33 31.35 -17.75
C VAL A 13 -23.08 30.22 -18.74
N VAL A 14 -21.87 29.68 -18.78
CA VAL A 14 -21.61 28.36 -19.37
C VAL A 14 -20.79 27.55 -18.38
N SER A 15 -21.50 26.65 -17.70
CA SER A 15 -20.98 25.55 -16.91
C SER A 15 -20.25 24.58 -17.82
N ALA A 16 -18.95 24.34 -17.57
CA ALA A 16 -18.19 23.28 -18.19
C ALA A 16 -17.55 22.38 -17.11
N THR A 17 -18.27 21.28 -16.86
CA THR A 17 -17.79 19.95 -16.47
C THR A 17 -16.92 19.80 -15.21
N MET A 18 -17.59 19.33 -14.15
CA MET A 18 -17.01 18.42 -13.17
C MET A 18 -16.33 17.20 -13.84
N ALA A 19 -15.47 16.56 -13.06
CA ALA A 19 -14.87 15.25 -13.25
C ALA A 19 -13.54 15.21 -14.01
N ILE A 20 -12.52 15.79 -13.38
CA ILE A 20 -11.31 14.97 -13.14
C ILE A 20 -11.38 14.54 -11.67
N ALA A 21 -12.33 13.64 -11.38
CA ALA A 21 -12.04 12.63 -10.37
C ALA A 21 -10.98 11.74 -11.04
N GLY A 22 -9.74 12.23 -11.09
CA GLY A 22 -8.60 11.34 -11.20
C GLY A 22 -8.82 10.39 -10.05
N GLN A 23 -9.15 9.14 -10.37
CA GLN A 23 -9.23 8.11 -9.36
C GLN A 23 -7.84 8.06 -8.78
N SER A 24 -7.64 8.80 -7.69
CA SER A 24 -6.60 8.59 -6.72
C SER A 24 -6.87 7.19 -6.22
N HIS A 25 -6.35 6.20 -6.94
CA HIS A 25 -6.21 4.86 -6.42
C HIS A 25 -5.11 4.94 -5.36
N ALA A 26 -5.39 5.64 -4.26
CA ALA A 26 -4.70 5.43 -3.00
C ALA A 26 -5.17 4.08 -2.44
N THR A 27 -4.95 3.00 -3.19
CA THR A 27 -4.73 1.71 -2.56
C THR A 27 -3.34 1.82 -1.94
N VAL A 28 -3.26 2.47 -0.77
CA VAL A 28 -2.02 2.71 -0.02
C VAL A 28 -1.37 1.43 0.46
N PHE A 29 -2.11 0.31 0.41
CA PHE A 29 -1.62 -0.99 0.82
C PHE A 29 -1.78 -2.03 -0.29
N ALA A 30 -0.73 -2.84 -0.49
CA ALA A 30 -0.81 -4.07 -1.25
C ALA A 30 -1.23 -5.21 -0.31
N ALA A 31 -2.26 -5.97 -0.69
CA ALA A 31 -2.67 -7.15 0.05
C ALA A 31 -1.76 -8.32 -0.30
N TRP A 32 -0.99 -8.78 0.69
CA TRP A 32 -0.17 -9.99 0.60
C TRP A 32 -0.45 -10.84 1.82
N GLN A 33 -0.36 -12.15 1.70
CA GLN A 33 -0.56 -13.07 2.82
C GLN A 33 0.74 -13.76 3.22
N VAL A 34 0.85 -14.14 4.50
CA VAL A 34 1.91 -15.03 4.98
C VAL A 34 1.76 -16.39 4.30
N ALA A 35 2.85 -16.89 3.73
CA ALA A 35 2.89 -18.15 3.01
C ALA A 35 4.24 -18.86 3.20
N ASN A 36 4.28 -20.17 2.94
CA ASN A 36 5.50 -20.99 2.92
C ASN A 36 6.28 -21.02 4.25
N VAL A 37 5.63 -20.69 5.36
CA VAL A 37 6.18 -20.91 6.70
C VAL A 37 5.94 -22.39 7.08
N PRO A 38 6.88 -23.09 7.74
CA PRO A 38 6.66 -24.46 8.22
C PRO A 38 5.41 -24.59 9.12
N PHE A 39 4.87 -25.81 9.19
CA PHE A 39 3.72 -26.08 10.07
C PHE A 39 4.08 -25.82 11.53
N GLY A 40 3.21 -25.09 12.24
CA GLY A 40 3.42 -24.67 13.63
C GLY A 40 4.29 -23.43 13.81
N ASP A 41 4.90 -22.90 12.74
CA ASP A 41 5.72 -21.70 12.77
C ASP A 41 4.96 -20.43 12.35
N THR A 42 5.59 -19.29 12.57
CA THR A 42 5.07 -17.96 12.22
C THR A 42 6.11 -17.11 11.49
N LEU A 43 5.64 -16.20 10.63
CA LEU A 43 6.47 -15.15 10.05
C LEU A 43 6.60 -14.00 11.04
N ASN A 44 7.83 -13.73 11.47
CA ASN A 44 8.12 -12.57 12.30
C ASN A 44 8.16 -11.29 11.46
N VAL A 45 7.43 -10.27 11.91
CA VAL A 45 7.60 -8.89 11.46
C VAL A 45 8.60 -8.20 12.39
N ARG A 46 9.59 -7.53 11.81
CA ARG A 46 10.74 -6.98 12.53
C ARG A 46 10.89 -5.47 12.36
N LYS A 47 11.46 -4.81 13.36
CA LYS A 47 11.63 -3.34 13.38
C LYS A 47 12.46 -2.80 12.22
N TYR A 48 13.42 -3.58 11.73
CA TYR A 48 14.30 -3.24 10.61
C TYR A 48 14.45 -4.46 9.69
N PRO A 49 14.79 -4.26 8.40
CA PRO A 49 14.89 -5.34 7.40
C PRO A 49 16.14 -6.21 7.60
N SER A 50 16.21 -6.93 8.72
CA SER A 50 17.32 -7.80 9.10
C SER A 50 16.85 -8.96 9.97
N GLY A 51 17.46 -10.14 9.79
CA GLY A 51 17.18 -11.33 10.59
C GLY A 51 17.57 -11.21 12.06
N THR A 52 18.48 -10.27 12.39
CA THR A 52 18.91 -9.99 13.78
C THR A 52 18.12 -8.86 14.44
N SER A 53 17.24 -8.18 13.69
CA SER A 53 16.45 -7.06 14.23
C SER A 53 15.37 -7.53 15.20
N GLN A 54 14.98 -6.66 16.13
CA GLN A 54 13.91 -6.91 17.10
C GLN A 54 12.61 -7.36 16.40
N LYS A 55 12.00 -8.42 16.93
CA LYS A 55 10.67 -8.89 16.52
C LYS A 55 9.60 -7.97 17.12
N GLN A 56 8.65 -7.52 16.32
CA GLN A 56 7.50 -6.72 16.75
C GLN A 56 6.23 -7.55 16.83
N ALA A 57 6.00 -8.45 15.86
CA ALA A 57 4.85 -9.34 15.80
C ALA A 57 5.21 -10.65 15.09
N ALA A 58 4.31 -11.63 15.20
CA ALA A 58 4.41 -12.92 14.54
C ALA A 58 3.04 -13.31 13.96
N TYR A 59 3.02 -13.74 12.69
CA TYR A 59 1.79 -14.06 11.97
C TYR A 59 1.86 -15.48 11.36
N PRO A 60 0.82 -16.32 11.53
CA PRO A 60 0.76 -17.65 10.92
C PRO A 60 0.45 -17.55 9.41
N ASN A 61 0.68 -18.65 8.69
CA ASN A 61 0.26 -18.80 7.28
C ASN A 61 -1.23 -18.42 7.09
N GLY A 62 -1.53 -17.79 5.95
CA GLY A 62 -2.88 -17.32 5.61
C GLY A 62 -3.25 -15.96 6.20
N THR A 63 -2.42 -15.38 7.08
CA THR A 63 -2.65 -14.02 7.57
C THR A 63 -2.44 -13.01 6.45
N VAL A 64 -3.47 -12.22 6.13
CA VAL A 64 -3.35 -11.09 5.20
C VAL A 64 -2.67 -9.91 5.90
N LEU A 65 -1.61 -9.42 5.30
CA LEU A 65 -0.78 -8.30 5.76
C LEU A 65 -1.13 -7.04 4.95
N GLN A 66 -1.20 -5.90 5.64
CA GLN A 66 -1.30 -4.59 5.00
C GLN A 66 0.11 -4.12 4.62
N MET A 67 0.57 -4.46 3.42
CA MET A 67 1.91 -4.08 2.96
C MET A 67 1.90 -2.65 2.45
N THR A 68 2.87 -1.80 2.82
CA THR A 68 2.92 -0.39 2.37
C THR A 68 3.28 -0.23 0.89
N GLY A 69 3.70 -1.33 0.25
CA GLY A 69 4.28 -1.34 -1.09
C GLY A 69 5.80 -1.32 -1.08
N ARG A 70 6.44 -0.76 -0.05
CA ARG A 70 7.89 -0.62 -0.01
C ARG A 70 8.60 -1.95 0.27
N CYS A 71 9.56 -2.32 -0.57
CA CYS A 71 10.52 -3.38 -0.27
C CYS A 71 11.97 -2.88 -0.38
N THR A 72 12.91 -3.58 0.25
CA THR A 72 14.34 -3.30 0.11
C THR A 72 14.81 -3.51 -1.33
N GLY A 73 15.87 -2.81 -1.73
CA GLY A 73 16.38 -2.88 -3.10
C GLY A 73 15.53 -2.12 -4.14
N GLY A 74 14.64 -1.23 -3.70
CA GLY A 74 13.87 -0.34 -4.57
C GLY A 74 12.61 -0.94 -5.18
N THR A 75 12.31 -2.22 -4.89
CA THR A 75 11.08 -2.87 -5.37
C THR A 75 9.85 -2.29 -4.69
N ASN A 76 8.79 -2.04 -5.47
CA ASN A 76 7.47 -1.68 -4.97
C ASN A 76 6.44 -2.75 -5.34
N LEU A 77 5.65 -3.22 -4.37
CA LEU A 77 4.62 -4.24 -4.58
C LEU A 77 3.49 -3.76 -5.50
N LEU A 78 3.19 -2.47 -5.49
CA LEU A 78 2.16 -1.88 -6.33
C LEU A 78 2.54 -1.90 -7.82
N ASP A 79 3.84 -1.74 -8.12
CA ASP A 79 4.36 -1.76 -9.50
C ASP A 79 4.34 -3.16 -10.13
N ILE A 80 4.33 -4.20 -9.29
CA ILE A 80 4.34 -5.61 -9.72
C ILE A 80 2.97 -6.28 -9.61
N ALA A 81 1.95 -5.60 -9.11
CA ALA A 81 0.63 -6.17 -8.80
C ALA A 81 -0.06 -6.83 -10.02
N ASN A 82 0.18 -6.31 -11.22
CA ASN A 82 -0.40 -6.83 -12.47
C ASN A 82 0.40 -7.99 -13.09
N GLN A 83 1.51 -8.39 -12.48
CA GLN A 83 2.30 -9.52 -12.97
C GLN A 83 1.72 -10.86 -12.49
N PRO A 84 1.99 -11.98 -13.18
CA PRO A 84 1.70 -13.30 -12.65
C PRO A 84 2.27 -13.52 -11.24
N ALA A 85 1.54 -14.20 -10.36
CA ALA A 85 1.91 -14.36 -8.94
C ALA A 85 3.34 -14.88 -8.73
N TRP A 86 3.80 -15.81 -9.57
CA TRP A 86 5.17 -16.34 -9.51
C TRP A 86 6.25 -15.27 -9.79
N LYS A 87 5.99 -14.32 -10.70
CA LYS A 87 6.91 -13.20 -10.97
C LYS A 87 6.95 -12.24 -9.80
N GLN A 88 5.79 -11.97 -9.19
CA GLN A 88 5.72 -11.13 -7.99
C GLN A 88 6.52 -11.74 -6.84
N GLN A 89 6.30 -13.03 -6.55
CA GLN A 89 7.03 -13.76 -5.51
C GLN A 89 8.54 -13.78 -5.79
N GLN A 90 8.95 -13.97 -7.05
CA GLN A 90 10.36 -13.95 -7.43
C GLN A 90 11.00 -12.56 -7.22
N ALA A 91 10.29 -11.47 -7.53
CA ALA A 91 10.78 -10.12 -7.35
C ALA A 91 11.08 -9.78 -5.89
N VAL A 92 10.30 -10.33 -4.95
CA VAL A 92 10.42 -10.03 -3.51
C VAL A 92 11.18 -11.09 -2.72
N ARG A 93 11.46 -12.27 -3.29
CA ARG A 93 11.96 -13.47 -2.58
C ARG A 93 13.10 -13.20 -1.59
N TYR A 94 14.05 -12.35 -1.98
CA TYR A 94 15.24 -12.04 -1.16
C TYR A 94 15.22 -10.61 -0.61
N ARG A 95 14.06 -9.96 -0.65
CA ARG A 95 13.84 -8.60 -0.13
C ARG A 95 13.12 -8.68 1.21
N TRP A 96 13.19 -7.59 1.95
CA TRP A 96 12.29 -7.34 3.05
C TRP A 96 11.22 -6.37 2.58
N CYS A 97 9.97 -6.63 2.90
CA CYS A 97 8.86 -5.78 2.51
C CYS A 97 8.17 -5.21 3.75
N GLU A 98 7.84 -3.94 3.69
CA GLU A 98 7.33 -3.15 4.80
C GLU A 98 5.83 -3.41 4.99
N VAL A 99 5.46 -3.66 6.23
CA VAL A 99 4.11 -3.96 6.70
C VAL A 99 3.67 -2.83 7.62
N TRP A 100 2.44 -2.37 7.46
CA TRP A 100 1.75 -1.54 8.44
C TRP A 100 0.92 -2.44 9.36
N HIS A 101 1.24 -2.47 10.65
CA HIS A 101 0.59 -3.38 11.57
C HIS A 101 0.50 -2.84 13.00
N ASP A 102 -0.41 -3.39 13.79
CA ASP A 102 -0.56 -3.09 15.22
C ASP A 102 -0.07 -4.28 16.06
N PRO A 103 1.22 -4.30 16.43
CA PRO A 103 1.79 -5.39 17.24
C PRO A 103 1.18 -5.51 18.64
N ALA A 104 0.69 -4.40 19.21
CA ALA A 104 0.13 -4.38 20.56
C ALA A 104 -1.38 -4.64 20.60
N LYS A 105 -2.04 -4.67 19.43
CA LYS A 105 -3.51 -4.84 19.27
C LYS A 105 -4.32 -3.80 20.05
N ASN A 106 -3.82 -2.57 20.08
CA ASN A 106 -4.42 -1.45 20.83
C ASN A 106 -4.67 -0.19 19.98
N GLY A 107 -4.60 -0.31 18.65
CA GLY A 107 -4.67 0.79 17.69
C GLY A 107 -3.33 1.50 17.45
N GLY A 108 -2.25 1.06 18.09
CA GLY A 108 -0.90 1.62 17.97
C GLY A 108 -0.16 1.09 16.74
N PHE A 109 -0.61 1.46 15.55
CA PHE A 109 0.00 1.00 14.31
C PHE A 109 1.42 1.54 14.11
N VAL A 110 2.30 0.66 13.63
CA VAL A 110 3.70 0.94 13.31
C VAL A 110 4.09 0.26 12.01
N THR A 111 5.20 0.70 11.42
CA THR A 111 5.85 -0.05 10.36
C THR A 111 6.73 -1.16 10.93
N GLY A 112 6.81 -2.24 10.17
CA GLY A 112 7.72 -3.36 10.39
C GLY A 112 8.09 -4.02 9.07
N TRP A 113 8.96 -5.01 9.10
CA TRP A 113 9.53 -5.65 7.91
C TRP A 113 9.32 -7.16 7.95
N ALA A 114 8.71 -7.70 6.90
CA ALA A 114 8.54 -9.13 6.67
C ALA A 114 9.49 -9.61 5.57
N TYR A 115 10.06 -10.81 5.72
CA TYR A 115 10.97 -11.35 4.72
C TYR A 115 10.19 -11.93 3.53
N GLY A 116 10.50 -11.44 2.33
CA GLY A 116 9.72 -11.65 1.11
C GLY A 116 9.55 -13.10 0.68
N LYS A 117 10.48 -13.99 1.08
CA LYS A 117 10.38 -15.44 0.85
C LYS A 117 9.08 -16.05 1.43
N TYR A 118 8.55 -15.45 2.50
CA TYR A 118 7.44 -16.00 3.29
C TYR A 118 6.12 -15.22 3.12
N ILE A 119 5.99 -14.50 2.00
CA ILE A 119 4.75 -13.81 1.63
C ILE A 119 4.39 -14.13 0.18
N ALA A 120 3.10 -14.10 -0.13
CA ALA A 120 2.56 -14.27 -1.47
C ALA A 120 1.44 -13.23 -1.72
N PRO A 121 1.16 -12.88 -2.99
CA PRO A 121 -0.04 -12.10 -3.31
C PRO A 121 -1.30 -12.80 -2.77
N TYR A 122 -2.26 -12.01 -2.26
CA TYR A 122 -3.56 -12.48 -1.74
C TYR A 122 -4.64 -12.44 -2.81
#